data_AF-A0A0C5WDP5-F1
#
_entry.id   AF-A0A0C5WDP5-F1
#
_cell.length_a   1.000
_cell.length_b   1.000
_cell.length_c   1.000
_cell.angle_alpha   90.00
_cell.angle_beta   90.00
_cell.angle_gamma   90.00
#
_symmetry.space_group_name_H-M   'P 1'
#
loop_
_entity.id
_entity.type
_entity.pdbx_description
1 polymer ?
#
loop_
_entity_poly.entity_id
_entity_poly.type
_entity_poly.pdbx_seq_one_letter_code
_entity_poly.pdbx_strand_id
1 'polypeptide(L)'
;MRIEIFTIIFIASLTVRFLHFQNKKKSDIIKKKMQERVEIAKRIKAINESSYNKLKISRLLITMLEEFQFHLDVQPTLTETELIEIEKQINLSLPLSYKLFLKYFGDGGTWIYANSIDSIRNRSWLSNYRKELDEKIELDNKKIKVDSLLCLMAEDSNGGAWCWLTTEDTKDGEWPLAYYSISDKKLHYKVQNFTEWIQILVNSKEEVIKELDLDYKLGLG
;
A
#
# COMPACT_ATOMS: atom_id res chain seq x y z
N MET A 1 -27.36 54.31 23.19
CA MET A 1 -26.04 54.35 23.86
C MET A 1 -25.67 53.07 24.64
N ARG A 2 -26.36 52.68 25.73
CA ARG A 2 -25.95 51.46 26.49
C ARG A 2 -26.11 50.15 25.70
N ILE A 3 -27.21 49.97 24.98
CA ILE A 3 -27.49 48.74 24.21
C ILE A 3 -26.47 48.54 23.07
N GLU A 4 -26.12 49.60 22.33
CA GLU A 4 -25.15 49.55 21.23
C GLU A 4 -23.75 49.12 21.70
N ILE A 5 -23.31 49.60 22.88
CA ILE A 5 -22.02 49.20 23.48
C ILE A 5 -22.02 47.72 23.85
N PHE A 6 -23.12 47.19 24.42
CA PHE A 6 -23.24 45.77 24.72
C PHE A 6 -23.22 44.90 23.46
N THR A 7 -23.86 45.35 22.37
CA THR A 7 -23.82 44.64 21.07
C THR A 7 -22.40 44.60 20.50
N ILE A 8 -21.64 45.69 20.56
CA ILE A 8 -20.26 45.74 20.08
C ILE A 8 -19.34 44.81 20.90
N ILE A 9 -19.45 44.83 22.23
CA ILE A 9 -18.67 43.96 23.12
C ILE A 9 -19.00 42.48 22.85
N PHE A 10 -20.28 42.17 22.64
CA PHE A 10 -20.71 40.81 22.32
C PHE A 10 -20.13 40.33 20.99
N ILE A 11 -20.20 41.14 19.93
CA ILE A 11 -19.62 40.81 18.60
C ILE A 11 -18.10 40.66 18.68
N ALA A 12 -17.41 41.56 19.40
CA ALA A 12 -15.97 41.45 19.63
C ALA A 12 -15.62 40.14 20.37
N SER A 13 -16.39 39.77 21.39
CA SER A 13 -16.18 38.53 22.15
C SER A 13 -16.39 37.27 21.29
N LEU A 14 -17.38 37.26 20.40
CA LEU A 14 -17.62 36.19 19.43
C LEU A 14 -16.47 36.07 18.44
N THR A 15 -15.97 37.20 17.93
CA THR A 15 -14.85 37.24 16.99
C THR A 15 -13.57 36.67 17.62
N VAL A 16 -13.25 37.07 18.85
CA VAL A 16 -12.09 36.54 19.60
C VAL A 16 -12.23 35.03 19.84
N ARG A 17 -13.42 34.56 20.24
CA ARG A 17 -13.67 33.12 20.42
C ARG A 17 -13.52 32.33 19.11
N PHE A 18 -14.02 32.87 18.01
CA PHE A 18 -13.88 32.26 16.69
C PHE A 18 -12.41 32.17 16.24
N LEU A 19 -11.65 33.26 16.40
CA LEU A 19 -10.20 33.28 16.11
C LEU A 19 -9.43 32.29 17.01
N HIS A 20 -9.75 32.21 18.29
CA HIS A 20 -9.15 31.24 19.21
C HIS A 20 -9.42 29.79 18.77
N PHE A 21 -10.66 29.49 18.36
CA PHE A 21 -11.02 28.17 17.86
C PHE A 21 -10.27 27.81 16.57
N GLN A 22 -10.20 28.74 15.61
CA GLN A 22 -9.42 28.60 14.37
C GLN A 22 -7.93 28.33 14.67
N ASN A 23 -7.33 29.09 15.59
CA ASN A 23 -5.93 28.93 15.97
C ASN A 23 -5.68 27.60 16.67
N LYS A 24 -6.58 27.15 17.55
CA LYS A 24 -6.50 25.84 18.19
C LYS A 24 -6.53 24.72 17.15
N LYS A 25 -7.47 24.78 16.20
CA LYS A 25 -7.58 23.81 15.09
C LYS A 25 -6.29 23.74 14.26
N LYS A 26 -5.72 24.90 13.89
CA LYS A 26 -4.43 24.97 13.18
C LYS A 26 -3.28 24.39 14.01
N SER A 27 -3.20 24.73 15.29
CA SER A 27 -2.20 24.18 16.22
C SER A 27 -2.29 22.66 16.30
N ASP A 28 -3.50 22.09 16.41
CA ASP A 28 -3.69 20.65 16.51
C ASP A 28 -3.26 19.93 15.22
N ILE A 29 -3.55 20.53 14.05
CA ILE A 29 -3.07 20.03 12.75
C ILE A 29 -1.53 20.03 12.69
N ILE A 30 -0.90 21.13 13.13
CA ILE A 30 0.58 21.24 13.15
C ILE A 30 1.19 20.19 14.07
N LYS A 31 0.63 20.00 15.27
CA LYS A 31 1.09 18.98 16.22
C LYS A 31 1.00 17.58 15.63
N LYS A 32 -0.12 17.25 14.97
CA LYS A 32 -0.31 15.95 14.31
C LYS A 32 0.75 15.72 13.22
N LYS A 33 0.97 16.70 12.33
CA LYS A 33 2.00 16.62 11.27
C LYS A 33 3.41 16.48 11.85
N MET A 34 3.70 17.15 12.96
CA MET A 34 5.01 17.05 13.61
C MET A 34 5.23 15.65 14.21
N GLN A 35 4.22 15.08 14.85
CA GLN A 35 4.26 13.72 15.38
C GLN A 35 4.48 12.68 14.28
N GLU A 36 3.76 12.83 13.16
CA GLU A 36 3.91 11.97 11.97
C GLU A 36 5.34 12.04 11.40
N ARG A 37 5.91 13.24 11.26
CA ARG A 37 7.30 13.41 10.82
C ARG A 37 8.32 12.76 11.76
N VAL A 38 8.10 12.87 13.08
CA VAL A 38 8.96 12.20 14.07
C VAL A 38 8.88 10.68 13.92
N GLU A 39 7.69 10.15 13.68
CA GLU A 39 7.49 8.71 13.49
C GLU A 39 8.12 8.20 12.19
N ILE A 40 7.94 8.93 11.09
CA ILE A 40 8.61 8.67 9.81
C ILE A 40 10.14 8.65 9.99
N ALA A 41 10.70 9.66 10.66
CA ALA A 41 12.15 9.74 10.90
C ALA A 41 12.67 8.55 11.72
N LYS A 42 11.91 8.06 12.70
CA LYS A 42 12.27 6.85 13.45
C LYS A 42 12.29 5.62 12.56
N ARG A 43 11.31 5.46 11.67
CA ARG A 43 11.23 4.33 10.74
C ARG A 43 12.39 4.34 9.74
N ILE A 44 12.70 5.49 9.15
CA ILE A 44 13.87 5.66 8.27
C ILE A 44 15.16 5.31 9.02
N LYS A 45 15.31 5.80 10.26
CA LYS A 45 16.47 5.46 11.11
C LYS A 45 16.56 3.95 11.35
N ALA A 46 15.45 3.30 11.69
CA ALA A 46 15.39 1.86 11.91
C ALA A 46 15.79 1.05 10.65
N ILE A 47 15.36 1.48 9.46
CA ILE A 47 15.81 0.88 8.19
C ILE A 47 17.32 1.02 8.04
N ASN A 48 17.86 2.23 8.23
CA ASN A 48 19.28 2.53 8.05
C ASN A 48 20.19 1.76 9.02
N GLU A 49 19.72 1.50 10.24
CA GLU A 49 20.43 0.73 11.27
C GLU A 49 20.25 -0.79 11.12
N SER A 50 19.32 -1.24 10.28
CA SER A 50 19.06 -2.67 10.06
C SER A 50 20.13 -3.33 9.19
N SER A 51 20.26 -4.66 9.29
CA SER A 51 21.10 -5.49 8.41
C SER A 51 20.66 -5.46 6.94
N TYR A 52 19.46 -4.94 6.65
CA TYR A 52 18.85 -4.90 5.32
C TYR A 52 19.03 -3.54 4.62
N ASN A 53 19.72 -2.58 5.23
CA ASN A 53 19.86 -1.21 4.71
C ASN A 53 20.46 -1.11 3.29
N LYS A 54 21.23 -2.10 2.85
CA LYS A 54 21.82 -2.17 1.50
C LYS A 54 20.88 -2.76 0.45
N LEU A 55 19.78 -3.40 0.85
CA LEU A 55 18.83 -3.97 -0.09
C LEU A 55 18.11 -2.88 -0.87
N LYS A 56 17.77 -3.18 -2.13
CA LYS A 56 17.05 -2.25 -3.02
C LYS A 56 15.71 -1.82 -2.43
N ILE A 57 14.94 -2.77 -1.89
CA ILE A 57 13.66 -2.49 -1.23
C ILE A 57 13.80 -1.46 -0.10
N SER A 58 14.83 -1.55 0.73
CA SER A 58 15.05 -0.61 1.84
C SER A 58 15.19 0.83 1.36
N ARG A 59 15.86 1.07 0.23
CA ARG A 59 15.97 2.41 -0.38
C ARG A 59 14.62 2.91 -0.88
N LEU A 60 13.84 2.04 -1.53
CA LEU A 60 12.50 2.36 -2.00
C LEU A 60 11.56 2.71 -0.85
N LEU A 61 11.62 1.95 0.25
CA LEU A 61 10.83 2.24 1.46
C LEU A 61 11.23 3.58 2.09
N ILE A 62 12.52 3.93 2.10
CA ILE A 62 12.97 5.26 2.56
C ILE A 62 12.36 6.35 1.66
N THR A 63 12.42 6.21 0.34
CA THR A 63 11.79 7.17 -0.59
C THR A 63 10.30 7.31 -0.31
N MET A 64 9.56 6.20 -0.17
CA MET A 64 8.13 6.24 0.16
C MET A 64 7.85 6.90 1.52
N LEU A 65 8.70 6.68 2.52
CA LEU A 65 8.58 7.33 3.84
C LEU A 65 8.89 8.83 3.79
N GLU A 66 9.86 9.25 2.98
CA GLU A 66 10.12 10.68 2.71
C GLU A 66 8.96 11.34 1.94
N GLU A 67 8.25 10.55 1.16
CA GLU A 67 7.11 10.93 0.32
C GLU A 67 5.74 10.61 0.97
N PHE A 68 5.71 10.36 2.29
CA PHE A 68 4.54 9.78 2.96
C PHE A 68 3.23 10.56 2.79
N GLN A 69 3.30 11.89 2.58
CA GLN A 69 2.13 12.73 2.32
C GLN A 69 1.36 12.37 1.03
N PHE A 70 1.96 11.61 0.12
CA PHE A 70 1.31 11.13 -1.10
C PHE A 70 0.59 9.79 -0.92
N HIS A 71 0.48 9.32 0.32
CA HIS A 71 -0.22 8.09 0.65
C HIS A 71 -1.44 8.37 1.51
N LEU A 72 -2.51 7.61 1.30
CA LEU A 72 -3.76 7.71 2.03
C LEU A 72 -4.06 6.41 2.78
N ASP A 73 -4.49 6.57 4.04
CA ASP A 73 -4.96 5.50 4.91
C ASP A 73 -3.99 4.32 5.03
N VAL A 74 -2.69 4.63 5.09
CA VAL A 74 -1.63 3.63 5.35
C VAL A 74 -1.87 3.02 6.73
N GLN A 75 -1.98 1.69 6.76
CA GLN A 75 -2.28 0.94 7.96
C GLN A 75 -1.04 0.83 8.87
N PRO A 76 -1.21 0.54 10.17
CA PRO A 76 -0.09 0.35 11.09
C PRO A 76 0.89 -0.74 10.62
N THR A 77 2.18 -0.53 10.92
CA THR A 77 3.25 -1.51 10.67
C THR A 77 3.07 -2.78 11.50
N LEU A 78 3.66 -3.88 11.05
CA LEU A 78 3.63 -5.16 11.73
C LEU A 78 4.90 -5.43 12.55
N THR A 79 4.72 -6.03 13.73
CA THR A 79 5.80 -6.60 14.52
C THR A 79 6.24 -7.96 13.97
N GLU A 80 7.42 -8.42 14.40
CA GLU A 80 7.92 -9.75 14.01
C GLU A 80 6.99 -10.89 14.45
N THR A 81 6.40 -10.77 15.65
CA THR A 81 5.45 -11.75 16.17
C THR A 81 4.19 -11.83 15.31
N GLU A 82 3.64 -10.67 14.91
CA GLU A 82 2.47 -10.63 14.03
C GLU A 82 2.78 -11.23 12.65
N LEU A 83 3.96 -10.96 12.09
CA LEU A 83 4.40 -11.54 10.82
C LEU A 83 4.47 -13.07 10.90
N ILE A 84 5.07 -13.62 11.97
CA ILE A 84 5.16 -15.07 12.20
C ILE A 84 3.76 -15.69 12.34
N GLU A 85 2.85 -15.03 13.05
CA GLU A 85 1.48 -15.50 13.19
C GLU A 85 0.74 -15.51 11.85
N ILE A 86 0.91 -14.48 11.03
CA ILE A 86 0.34 -14.38 9.69
C ILE A 86 0.89 -15.48 8.78
N GLU A 87 2.21 -15.66 8.71
CA GLU A 87 2.88 -16.72 7.94
C GLU A 87 2.36 -18.11 8.34
N LYS A 88 2.19 -18.36 9.64
CA LYS A 88 1.61 -19.61 10.16
C LYS A 88 0.14 -19.79 9.73
N GLN A 89 -0.66 -18.73 9.73
CA GLN A 89 -2.07 -18.80 9.32
C GLN A 89 -2.24 -19.04 7.81
N ILE A 90 -1.33 -18.55 6.96
CA ILE A 90 -1.34 -18.81 5.51
C ILE A 90 -0.58 -20.08 5.12
N ASN A 91 0.17 -20.66 6.05
CA ASN A 91 1.07 -21.78 5.80
C ASN A 91 2.07 -21.52 4.66
N LEU A 92 2.62 -20.30 4.64
CA LEU A 92 3.63 -19.84 3.68
C LEU A 92 4.60 -18.90 4.39
N SER A 93 5.85 -18.84 3.91
CA SER A 93 6.77 -17.77 4.31
C SER A 93 6.68 -16.63 3.32
N LEU A 94 6.34 -15.43 3.80
CA LEU A 94 6.25 -14.23 2.99
C LEU A 94 7.64 -13.82 2.46
N PRO A 95 7.71 -13.27 1.23
CA PRO A 95 8.93 -12.71 0.67
C PRO A 95 9.57 -11.68 1.60
N LEU A 96 10.90 -11.67 1.67
CA LEU A 96 11.64 -10.76 2.56
C LEU A 96 11.32 -9.30 2.23
N SER A 97 11.25 -8.96 0.94
CA SER A 97 10.92 -7.61 0.48
C SER A 97 9.56 -7.14 1.00
N TYR A 98 8.56 -8.02 0.97
CA TYR A 98 7.22 -7.73 1.47
C TYR A 98 7.20 -7.63 3.00
N LYS A 99 7.92 -8.50 3.72
CA LYS A 99 8.07 -8.39 5.18
C LYS A 99 8.69 -7.06 5.60
N LEU A 100 9.69 -6.57 4.87
CA LEU A 100 10.29 -5.25 5.16
C LEU A 100 9.30 -4.10 4.94
N PHE A 101 8.47 -4.18 3.89
CA PHE A 101 7.39 -3.23 3.67
C PHE A 101 6.38 -3.22 4.82
N LEU A 102 5.88 -4.39 5.22
CA LEU A 102 4.93 -4.54 6.33
C LEU A 102 5.51 -4.03 7.66
N LYS A 103 6.81 -4.24 7.88
CA LYS A 103 7.53 -3.86 9.10
C LYS A 103 7.82 -2.38 9.20
N TYR A 104 8.15 -1.71 8.09
CA TYR A 104 8.66 -0.34 8.13
C TYR A 104 7.73 0.70 7.51
N PHE A 105 6.91 0.31 6.52
CA PHE A 105 6.03 1.25 5.83
C PHE A 105 4.60 1.15 6.39
N GLY A 106 3.98 -0.02 6.26
CA GLY A 106 2.62 -0.26 6.76
C GLY A 106 2.02 -1.57 6.23
N ASP A 107 0.94 -2.02 6.87
CA ASP A 107 0.14 -3.19 6.47
C ASP A 107 -0.91 -2.83 5.40
N GLY A 108 -0.46 -2.22 4.29
CA GLY A 108 -1.32 -1.76 3.20
C GLY A 108 -1.81 -0.31 3.35
N GLY A 109 -2.68 0.11 2.44
CA GLY A 109 -3.25 1.45 2.39
C GLY A 109 -4.19 1.64 1.20
N THR A 110 -5.13 2.57 1.33
CA THR A 110 -6.12 2.87 0.27
C THR A 110 -5.44 3.47 -0.95
N TRP A 111 -4.47 4.37 -0.74
CA TRP A 111 -3.64 4.90 -1.82
C TRP A 111 -2.18 4.88 -1.41
N ILE A 112 -1.41 4.01 -2.01
CA ILE A 112 0.04 4.04 -1.98
C ILE A 112 0.48 4.56 -3.35
N TYR A 113 0.62 5.89 -3.41
CA TYR A 113 0.59 6.64 -4.67
C TYR A 113 -0.74 6.36 -5.38
N ALA A 114 -0.71 5.70 -6.55
CA ALA A 114 -1.89 5.41 -7.36
C ALA A 114 -2.37 3.95 -7.27
N ASN A 115 -1.86 3.11 -6.35
CA ASN A 115 -2.33 1.73 -6.18
C ASN A 115 -2.82 1.52 -4.75
N SER A 116 -3.86 0.72 -4.55
CA SER A 116 -4.19 0.19 -3.22
C SER A 116 -3.33 -1.04 -2.92
N ILE A 117 -3.08 -1.27 -1.64
CA ILE A 117 -2.52 -2.53 -1.15
C ILE A 117 -3.37 -2.95 0.03
N ASP A 118 -3.92 -4.16 -0.02
CA ASP A 118 -4.76 -4.66 1.06
C ASP A 118 -3.90 -5.04 2.27
N SER A 119 -4.49 -4.91 3.45
CA SER A 119 -3.88 -5.45 4.67
C SER A 119 -3.76 -6.96 4.56
N ILE A 120 -2.56 -7.49 4.87
CA ILE A 120 -2.33 -8.94 4.87
C ILE A 120 -3.13 -9.66 5.98
N ARG A 121 -3.61 -8.92 6.99
CA ARG A 121 -4.56 -9.44 7.98
C ARG A 121 -5.92 -9.78 7.36
N ASN A 122 -6.30 -9.06 6.31
CA ASN A 122 -7.52 -9.26 5.53
C ASN A 122 -7.25 -9.91 4.17
N ARG A 123 -6.15 -10.67 4.06
CA ARG A 123 -5.73 -11.39 2.85
C ARG A 123 -6.88 -12.09 2.12
N SER A 124 -6.77 -12.13 0.80
CA SER A 124 -7.69 -12.84 -0.06
C SER A 124 -6.92 -13.71 -1.07
N TRP A 125 -7.43 -14.92 -1.29
CA TRP A 125 -7.06 -15.71 -2.47
C TRP A 125 -7.98 -15.31 -3.61
N LEU A 126 -7.51 -15.36 -4.86
CA LEU A 126 -8.35 -15.02 -6.02
C LEU A 126 -9.62 -15.88 -6.03
N SER A 127 -9.51 -17.17 -5.68
CA SER A 127 -10.63 -18.12 -5.54
C SER A 127 -11.66 -17.74 -4.48
N ASN A 128 -11.33 -16.88 -3.50
CA ASN A 128 -12.27 -16.50 -2.44
C ASN A 128 -13.43 -15.67 -2.99
N TYR A 129 -13.17 -14.83 -4.00
CA TYR A 129 -14.15 -13.90 -4.56
C TYR A 129 -14.45 -14.13 -6.05
N ARG A 130 -13.58 -14.84 -6.79
CA ARG A 130 -13.82 -15.27 -8.17
C ARG A 130 -14.16 -16.75 -8.27
N LYS A 131 -15.39 -17.10 -7.91
CA LYS A 131 -15.90 -18.49 -7.87
C LYS A 131 -16.23 -19.06 -9.25
N GLU A 132 -16.35 -18.19 -10.24
CA GLU A 132 -16.67 -18.51 -11.64
C GLU A 132 -15.44 -18.85 -12.49
N LEU A 133 -14.23 -18.75 -11.92
CA LEU A 133 -13.01 -19.13 -12.61
C LEU A 133 -12.86 -20.65 -12.65
N ASP A 134 -12.25 -21.13 -13.74
CA ASP A 134 -11.77 -22.51 -13.81
C ASP A 134 -10.73 -22.76 -12.72
N GLU A 135 -10.50 -24.03 -12.37
CA GLU A 135 -9.46 -24.42 -11.39
C GLU A 135 -8.09 -23.81 -11.74
N LYS A 136 -7.83 -23.62 -13.05
CA LYS A 136 -6.59 -23.04 -13.57
C LYS A 136 -6.84 -21.95 -14.59
N ILE A 137 -6.11 -20.84 -14.45
CA ILE A 137 -6.08 -19.73 -15.40
C ILE A 137 -4.73 -19.66 -16.13
N GLU A 138 -4.70 -18.92 -17.24
CA GLU A 138 -3.52 -18.84 -18.11
C GLU A 138 -2.58 -17.71 -17.71
N LEU A 139 -1.28 -17.96 -17.79
CA LEU A 139 -0.19 -16.98 -17.73
C LEU A 139 0.88 -17.41 -18.72
N ASP A 140 1.16 -16.62 -19.76
CA ASP A 140 2.18 -16.94 -20.79
C ASP A 140 2.09 -18.38 -21.33
N ASN A 141 0.89 -18.83 -21.71
CA ASN A 141 0.56 -20.20 -22.15
C ASN A 141 0.76 -21.31 -21.10
N LYS A 142 1.10 -20.97 -19.84
CA LYS A 142 1.10 -21.90 -18.71
C LYS A 142 -0.21 -21.83 -17.96
N LYS A 143 -0.56 -22.91 -17.25
CA LYS A 143 -1.76 -22.98 -16.41
C LYS A 143 -1.39 -22.88 -14.94
N ILE A 144 -1.95 -21.88 -14.26
CA ILE A 144 -1.71 -21.57 -12.84
C ILE A 144 -2.98 -21.88 -12.05
N LYS A 145 -2.85 -22.54 -10.91
CA LYS A 145 -4.00 -22.86 -10.05
C LYS A 145 -4.53 -21.60 -9.37
N VAL A 146 -5.84 -21.36 -9.46
CA VAL A 146 -6.47 -20.14 -8.92
C VAL A 146 -6.39 -20.07 -7.40
N ASP A 147 -6.48 -21.21 -6.71
CA ASP A 147 -6.38 -21.32 -5.26
C ASP A 147 -4.96 -21.06 -4.71
N SER A 148 -3.96 -20.96 -5.59
CA SER A 148 -2.58 -20.61 -5.22
C SER A 148 -2.26 -19.11 -5.36
N LEU A 149 -3.22 -18.31 -5.83
CA LEU A 149 -3.02 -16.89 -6.12
C LEU A 149 -3.41 -16.03 -4.91
N LEU A 150 -2.42 -15.61 -4.14
CA LEU A 150 -2.60 -14.70 -3.01
C LEU A 150 -2.66 -13.27 -3.55
N CYS A 151 -3.77 -12.56 -3.33
CA CYS A 151 -3.95 -11.21 -3.84
C CYS A 151 -3.20 -10.20 -2.96
N LEU A 152 -2.44 -9.30 -3.58
CA LEU A 152 -1.84 -8.13 -2.94
C LEU A 152 -2.90 -7.04 -2.68
N MET A 153 -3.92 -7.00 -3.53
CA MET A 153 -5.01 -6.03 -3.50
C MET A 153 -6.29 -6.67 -4.01
N ALA A 154 -7.43 -6.16 -3.55
CA ALA A 154 -8.71 -6.37 -4.21
C ALA A 154 -8.69 -5.75 -5.61
N GLU A 155 -9.71 -6.07 -6.40
CA GLU A 155 -9.78 -5.58 -7.77
C GLU A 155 -9.83 -4.06 -7.84
N ASP A 156 -8.99 -3.52 -8.70
CA ASP A 156 -8.92 -2.11 -8.99
C ASP A 156 -10.07 -1.66 -9.90
N SER A 157 -10.10 -0.36 -10.20
CA SER A 157 -11.10 0.21 -11.09
C SER A 157 -11.00 -0.28 -12.55
N ASN A 158 -9.89 -0.91 -12.92
CA ASN A 158 -9.67 -1.52 -14.23
C ASN A 158 -10.19 -2.97 -14.29
N GLY A 159 -10.74 -3.48 -13.18
CA GLY A 159 -11.27 -4.84 -13.10
C GLY A 159 -10.19 -5.90 -13.00
N GLY A 160 -9.03 -5.57 -12.42
CA GLY A 160 -7.97 -6.54 -12.22
C GLY A 160 -7.30 -6.44 -10.86
N ALA A 161 -6.47 -7.45 -10.55
CA ALA A 161 -5.83 -7.56 -9.24
C ALA A 161 -4.40 -8.07 -9.39
N TRP A 162 -3.48 -7.51 -8.61
CA TRP A 162 -2.13 -8.05 -8.48
C TRP A 162 -2.14 -9.27 -7.56
N CYS A 163 -1.67 -10.41 -8.08
CA CYS A 163 -1.61 -11.67 -7.36
C CYS A 163 -0.18 -12.21 -7.31
N TRP A 164 0.21 -12.72 -6.15
CA TRP A 164 1.44 -13.47 -5.95
C TRP A 164 1.31 -14.90 -6.48
N LEU A 165 2.34 -15.37 -7.18
CA LEU A 165 2.45 -16.73 -7.70
C LEU A 165 3.10 -17.65 -6.64
N THR A 166 2.37 -17.97 -5.58
CA THR A 166 2.92 -18.60 -4.36
C THR A 166 3.52 -20.01 -4.55
N THR A 167 3.16 -20.70 -5.63
CA THR A 167 3.66 -22.05 -5.95
C THR A 167 4.90 -22.05 -6.84
N GLU A 168 5.33 -20.90 -7.36
CA GLU A 168 6.56 -20.85 -8.14
C GLU A 168 7.79 -20.93 -7.24
N ASP A 169 8.67 -21.88 -7.56
CA ASP A 169 9.94 -22.05 -6.87
C ASP A 169 10.92 -20.95 -7.29
N THR A 170 11.37 -20.17 -6.32
CA THR A 170 12.28 -19.04 -6.51
C THR A 170 13.51 -19.24 -5.63
N LYS A 171 14.70 -18.99 -6.19
CA LYS A 171 15.97 -19.31 -5.52
C LYS A 171 16.21 -18.49 -4.24
N ASP A 172 15.53 -17.37 -4.10
CA ASP A 172 15.65 -16.39 -3.03
C ASP A 172 14.40 -16.30 -2.14
N GLY A 173 13.36 -17.10 -2.42
CA GLY A 173 12.10 -17.05 -1.69
C GLY A 173 11.24 -15.82 -1.99
N GLU A 174 11.55 -15.10 -3.08
CA GLU A 174 10.76 -13.97 -3.55
C GLU A 174 9.79 -14.42 -4.65
N TRP A 175 8.49 -14.40 -4.36
CA TRP A 175 7.48 -14.80 -5.35
C TRP A 175 7.30 -13.75 -6.45
N PRO A 176 7.07 -14.15 -7.69
CA PRO A 176 6.62 -13.23 -8.72
C PRO A 176 5.20 -12.72 -8.44
N LEU A 177 4.87 -11.56 -9.02
CA LEU A 177 3.48 -11.08 -9.11
C LEU A 177 3.03 -11.07 -10.56
N ALA A 178 1.76 -11.36 -10.78
CA ALA A 178 1.10 -11.20 -12.07
C ALA A 178 -0.25 -10.51 -11.87
N TYR A 179 -0.71 -9.81 -12.90
CA TYR A 179 -1.96 -9.06 -12.87
C TYR A 179 -3.10 -9.90 -13.46
N TYR A 180 -4.10 -10.23 -12.65
CA TYR A 180 -5.33 -10.84 -13.13
C TYR A 180 -6.21 -9.80 -13.83
N SER A 181 -6.78 -10.14 -14.99
CA SER A 181 -7.79 -9.31 -15.67
C SER A 181 -9.14 -10.03 -15.72
N ILE A 182 -10.21 -9.36 -15.29
CA ILE A 182 -11.58 -9.88 -15.44
C ILE A 182 -12.01 -9.99 -16.91
N SER A 183 -11.45 -9.18 -17.80
CA SER A 183 -11.90 -9.03 -19.18
C SER A 183 -11.75 -10.33 -19.99
N ASP A 184 -10.64 -11.03 -19.81
CA ASP A 184 -10.31 -12.29 -20.46
C ASP A 184 -10.08 -13.44 -19.49
N LYS A 185 -10.18 -13.18 -18.18
CA LYS A 185 -10.00 -14.14 -17.08
C LYS A 185 -8.61 -14.79 -17.08
N LYS A 186 -7.57 -14.04 -17.46
CA LYS A 186 -6.17 -14.48 -17.49
C LYS A 186 -5.29 -13.65 -16.58
N LEU A 187 -4.08 -14.16 -16.33
CA LEU A 187 -2.99 -13.41 -15.74
C LEU A 187 -2.14 -12.80 -16.86
N HIS A 188 -1.75 -11.55 -16.67
CA HIS A 188 -0.91 -10.76 -17.55
C HIS A 188 0.24 -10.16 -16.75
N TYR A 189 1.23 -9.61 -17.45
CA TYR A 189 2.26 -8.73 -16.90
C TYR A 189 2.89 -9.26 -15.61
N LYS A 190 3.80 -10.23 -15.77
CA LYS A 190 4.54 -10.82 -14.65
C LYS A 190 5.77 -9.98 -14.30
N VAL A 191 5.89 -9.59 -13.03
CA VAL A 191 7.09 -9.00 -12.43
C VAL A 191 7.78 -10.02 -11.53
N GLN A 192 9.11 -9.93 -11.41
CA GLN A 192 9.95 -10.93 -10.74
C GLN A 192 9.67 -11.05 -9.25
N ASN A 193 9.38 -9.92 -8.59
CA ASN A 193 9.10 -9.86 -7.16
C ASN A 193 8.50 -8.50 -6.75
N PHE A 194 8.16 -8.36 -5.47
CA PHE A 194 7.60 -7.11 -4.95
C PHE A 194 8.58 -5.94 -4.90
N THR A 195 9.89 -6.19 -4.84
CA THR A 195 10.86 -5.10 -4.99
C THR A 195 10.78 -4.47 -6.37
N GLU A 196 10.59 -5.28 -7.41
CA GLU A 196 10.36 -4.77 -8.77
C GLU A 196 9.00 -4.05 -8.88
N TRP A 197 7.94 -4.62 -8.32
CA TRP A 197 6.62 -3.99 -8.32
C TRP A 197 6.65 -2.60 -7.65
N ILE A 198 7.24 -2.50 -6.45
CA ILE A 198 7.41 -1.21 -5.74
C ILE A 198 8.33 -0.27 -6.51
N GLN A 199 9.36 -0.78 -7.19
CA GLN A 199 10.24 0.06 -7.99
C GLN A 199 9.49 0.77 -9.12
N ILE A 200 8.59 0.05 -9.82
CA ILE A 200 7.74 0.63 -10.87
C ILE A 200 6.82 1.68 -10.27
N LEU A 201 6.17 1.35 -9.15
CA LEU A 201 5.28 2.26 -8.44
C LEU A 201 5.97 3.56 -7.98
N VAL A 202 7.15 3.46 -7.38
CA VAL A 202 7.92 4.63 -6.91
C VAL A 202 8.39 5.50 -8.08
N ASN A 203 8.75 4.90 -9.21
CA ASN A 203 9.26 5.63 -10.37
C ASN A 203 8.16 6.37 -11.13
N SER A 204 7.03 5.71 -11.37
CA SER A 204 5.92 6.27 -12.14
C SER A 204 5.01 7.15 -11.29
N LYS A 205 4.80 6.76 -10.01
CA LYS A 205 3.74 7.28 -9.13
C LYS A 205 2.33 7.04 -9.67
N GLU A 206 2.19 6.15 -10.66
CA GLU A 206 0.95 5.77 -11.35
C GLU A 206 0.58 4.31 -11.07
N GLU A 207 -0.57 3.87 -11.59
CA GLU A 207 -1.01 2.47 -11.51
C GLU A 207 0.03 1.55 -12.16
N VAL A 208 0.54 0.54 -11.43
CA VAL A 208 1.65 -0.30 -11.94
C VAL A 208 1.27 -1.01 -13.23
N ILE A 209 -0.01 -1.35 -13.39
CA ILE A 209 -0.50 -2.00 -14.61
C ILE A 209 -0.43 -1.08 -15.84
N LYS A 210 -0.68 0.23 -15.69
CA LYS A 210 -0.63 1.17 -16.82
C LYS A 210 0.77 1.33 -17.37
N GLU A 211 1.77 1.34 -16.48
CA GLU A 211 3.19 1.39 -16.86
C GLU A 211 3.67 0.13 -17.58
N LEU A 212 2.97 -1.00 -17.41
CA LEU A 212 3.30 -2.27 -18.04
C LEU A 212 2.51 -2.52 -19.33
N ASP A 213 1.30 -1.98 -19.46
CA ASP A 213 0.43 -2.14 -20.63
C ASP A 213 0.73 -1.15 -21.77
N LEU A 214 2.01 -0.88 -22.04
CA LEU A 214 2.45 0.09 -23.07
C LEU A 214 2.00 -0.26 -24.50
N ASP A 215 1.76 -1.55 -24.76
CA ASP A 215 1.26 -2.04 -26.05
C ASP A 215 -0.28 -2.06 -26.12
N TYR A 216 -0.98 -1.51 -25.11
CA TYR A 216 -2.45 -1.46 -25.02
C TYR A 216 -3.14 -2.83 -25.16
N LYS A 217 -2.52 -3.91 -24.66
CA LYS A 217 -3.13 -5.25 -24.71
C LYS A 217 -4.38 -5.32 -23.83
N LEU A 218 -4.39 -4.59 -22.73
CA LEU A 218 -5.56 -4.45 -21.85
C LEU A 218 -6.30 -3.12 -22.07
N GLY A 219 -5.74 -2.21 -22.88
CA GLY A 219 -6.33 -0.91 -23.18
C GLY A 219 -6.20 0.09 -22.03
N LEU A 220 -5.16 -0.07 -21.19
CA LEU A 220 -4.94 0.72 -19.97
C LEU A 220 -3.77 1.72 -20.07
N GLY A 221 -2.85 1.52 -21.03
CA GLY A 221 -1.69 2.39 -21.29
C GLY A 221 -1.99 3.70 -21.99
#